data_AF-A0A6P6P6M9-F1
#
_entry.id   AF-A0A6P6P6M9-F1
#
_cell.length_a   1.000
_cell.length_b   1.000
_cell.length_c   1.000
_cell.angle_alpha   90.00
_cell.angle_beta   90.00
_cell.angle_gamma   90.00
#
_symmetry.space_group_name_H-M   'P 1'
#
loop_
_entity.id
_entity.type
_entity.pdbx_description
1 polymer ?
#
loop_
_entity_poly.entity_id
_entity_poly.type
_entity_poly.pdbx_seq_one_letter_code
_entity_poly.pdbx_strand_id
1 'polypeptide(L)'
;MDDRRLMAEWRFSRGVESQTKAFLDGFNEVVPLQWLQYFDEKELEVMLCGMQEVDLQDWQRNTVYRHYTRNRKQIIWFWQV
;
A
#
# COMPACT_ATOMS: atom_id res chain seq x y z
N MET A 1 13.27 -8.50 -22.56
CA MET A 1 12.87 -7.74 -21.35
C MET A 1 11.44 -7.29 -21.56
N ASP A 2 10.56 -7.64 -20.62
CA ASP A 2 9.11 -7.83 -20.80
C ASP A 2 8.29 -6.57 -21.11
N ASP A 3 7.52 -6.62 -22.20
CA ASP A 3 6.52 -5.63 -22.62
C ASP A 3 5.56 -5.19 -21.49
N ARG A 4 5.23 -6.10 -20.57
CA ARG A 4 4.36 -5.83 -19.41
C ARG A 4 4.92 -4.76 -18.47
N ARG A 5 6.23 -4.74 -18.27
CA ARG A 5 6.89 -3.76 -17.38
C ARG A 5 6.80 -2.37 -17.97
N LEU A 6 7.09 -2.24 -19.26
CA LEU A 6 7.01 -0.97 -19.99
C LEU A 6 5.58 -0.42 -20.00
N MET A 7 4.60 -1.30 -20.20
CA MET A 7 3.18 -0.93 -20.13
C MET A 7 2.77 -0.46 -18.73
N ALA A 8 3.25 -1.11 -17.66
CA ALA A 8 2.98 -0.68 -16.30
C ALA A 8 3.61 0.69 -16.00
N GLU A 9 4.89 0.88 -16.30
CA GLU A 9 5.60 2.15 -16.11
C GLU A 9 4.90 3.29 -16.88
N TRP A 10 4.58 3.07 -18.15
CA TRP A 10 3.85 4.06 -18.95
C TRP A 10 2.47 4.38 -18.36
N ARG A 11 1.75 3.39 -17.83
CA ARG A 11 0.44 3.60 -17.21
C ARG A 11 0.53 4.43 -15.93
N PHE A 12 1.58 4.26 -15.12
CA PHE A 12 1.76 5.02 -13.89
C PHE A 12 2.31 6.43 -14.12
N SER A 13 3.13 6.64 -15.15
CA SER A 13 3.81 7.92 -15.38
C SER A 13 3.06 8.85 -16.32
N ARG A 14 2.36 8.31 -17.34
CA ARG A 14 1.75 9.12 -18.39
C ARG A 14 0.80 10.17 -17.82
N GLY A 15 1.09 11.44 -18.11
CA GLY A 15 0.23 12.58 -17.77
C GLY A 15 0.42 13.13 -16.36
N VAL A 16 1.29 12.51 -15.55
CA VAL A 16 1.62 12.95 -14.19
C VAL A 16 3.13 13.16 -13.95
N GLU A 17 3.99 12.87 -14.93
CA GLU A 17 5.46 12.97 -14.84
C GLU A 17 5.96 14.31 -14.26
N SER A 18 5.45 15.45 -14.76
CA SER A 18 5.93 16.76 -14.31
C SER A 18 5.47 17.09 -12.89
N GLN A 19 4.26 16.67 -12.51
CA GLN A 19 3.70 16.86 -11.18
C GLN A 19 4.41 15.98 -10.15
N THR A 20 4.65 14.71 -10.49
CA THR A 20 5.41 13.79 -9.63
C THR A 20 6.82 14.30 -9.41
N LYS A 21 7.49 14.80 -10.46
CA LYS A 21 8.83 15.40 -10.32
C LYS A 21 8.80 16.62 -9.39
N ALA A 22 7.88 17.57 -9.61
CA ALA A 22 7.78 18.77 -8.77
C ALA A 22 7.50 18.42 -7.30
N PHE A 23 6.67 17.41 -7.04
CA PHE A 23 6.43 16.91 -5.69
C PHE A 23 7.70 16.33 -5.05
N LEU A 24 8.43 15.47 -5.78
CA LEU A 24 9.66 14.86 -5.27
C LEU A 24 10.78 15.88 -5.05
N ASP A 25 10.90 16.86 -5.94
CA ASP A 25 11.87 17.95 -5.80
C ASP A 25 11.58 18.75 -4.51
N GLY A 26 10.32 19.17 -4.30
CA GLY A 26 9.91 19.90 -3.10
C GLY A 26 9.99 19.07 -1.81
N PHE A 27 9.69 17.77 -1.88
CA PHE A 27 9.87 16.87 -0.74
C PHE A 27 11.35 16.72 -0.38
N ASN A 28 12.23 16.56 -1.38
CA ASN A 28 13.67 16.39 -1.20
C ASN A 28 14.36 17.64 -0.62
N GLU A 29 13.81 18.84 -0.83
CA GLU A 29 14.30 20.08 -0.20
C GLU A 29 14.14 20.07 1.33
N VAL A 30 13.13 19.37 1.85
CA VAL A 30 12.82 19.31 3.29
C VAL A 30 13.37 18.03 3.91
N VAL A 31 13.13 16.89 3.26
CA VAL A 31 13.53 15.56 3.70
C VAL A 31 14.27 14.88 2.54
N PRO A 32 15.61 14.71 2.64
CA PRO A 32 16.37 14.03 1.60
C PRO A 32 15.80 12.65 1.30
N LEU A 33 15.49 12.37 0.02
CA LEU A 33 14.90 11.08 -0.40
C LEU A 33 15.83 9.90 -0.10
N GLN A 34 17.14 10.16 0.03
CA GLN A 34 18.13 9.18 0.48
C GLN A 34 17.89 8.70 1.91
N TRP A 35 17.12 9.36 2.75
CA TRP A 35 16.78 8.81 4.07
C TRP A 35 15.63 7.80 3.98
N LEU A 36 14.81 7.93 2.93
CA LEU A 36 13.67 7.05 2.73
C LEU A 36 14.05 5.69 2.12
N GLN A 37 15.27 5.54 1.60
CA GLN A 37 15.73 4.31 0.95
C GLN A 37 15.83 3.09 1.88
N TYR A 38 15.71 3.29 3.20
CA TYR A 38 15.63 2.22 4.19
C TYR A 38 14.22 1.67 4.41
N PHE A 39 13.19 2.39 3.95
CA PHE A 39 11.79 2.02 4.13
C PHE A 39 11.23 1.39 2.86
N ASP A 40 10.37 0.39 3.02
CA ASP A 40 9.47 -0.02 1.93
C ASP A 40 8.27 0.93 1.78
N GLU A 41 7.42 0.69 0.78
CA GLU A 41 6.27 1.56 0.51
C GLU A 41 5.24 1.61 1.65
N LYS A 42 5.11 0.52 2.42
CA LYS A 42 4.15 0.41 3.52
C LYS A 42 4.69 1.08 4.78
N GLU A 43 5.97 0.93 5.06
CA GLU A 43 6.61 1.60 6.18
C GLU A 43 6.62 3.12 6.00
N LEU A 44 6.84 3.59 4.76
CA LEU A 44 6.74 5.01 4.44
C LEU A 44 5.32 5.54 4.66
N GLU A 45 4.29 4.77 4.27
CA GLU A 45 2.89 5.10 4.53
C GLU A 45 2.62 5.20 6.04
N VAL A 46 3.06 4.21 6.82
CA VAL A 46 2.90 4.21 8.28
C VAL A 46 3.63 5.40 8.92
N MET A 47 4.81 5.78 8.42
CA MET A 47 5.56 6.92 8.93
C MET A 47 4.80 8.24 8.73
N LEU A 48 4.15 8.42 7.57
CA LEU A 48 3.40 9.63 7.24
C LEU A 48 2.01 9.67 7.89
N CYS A 49 1.31 8.53 7.92
CA CYS A 49 -0.08 8.43 8.35
C CYS A 49 -0.25 8.03 9.82
N GLY A 50 0.81 7.50 10.44
CA GLY A 50 0.79 6.90 11.77
C GLY A 50 0.23 5.47 11.78
N MET A 51 0.39 4.80 12.92
CA MET A 51 -0.22 3.49 13.16
C MET A 51 -1.65 3.66 13.69
N GLN A 52 -2.59 2.90 13.13
CA GLN A 52 -3.95 2.81 13.65
C GLN A 52 -4.14 1.46 14.35
N GLU A 53 -4.89 1.47 15.46
CA GLU A 53 -5.35 0.23 16.07
C GLU A 53 -6.50 -0.34 15.24
N VAL A 54 -6.34 -1.59 14.80
CA VAL A 54 -7.36 -2.28 14.01
C VAL A 54 -8.28 -3.06 14.95
N ASP A 55 -9.56 -2.67 14.99
CA ASP A 55 -10.59 -3.47 15.69
C ASP A 55 -10.89 -4.74 14.89
N LEU A 56 -10.33 -5.86 15.35
CA LEU A 56 -10.52 -7.18 14.74
C LEU A 56 -11.99 -7.64 14.76
N GLN A 57 -12.76 -7.25 15.79
CA GLN A 57 -14.18 -7.60 15.85
C GLN A 57 -14.95 -6.83 14.79
N ASP A 58 -14.64 -5.55 14.60
CA ASP A 58 -15.26 -4.77 13.53
C ASP A 58 -14.90 -5.28 12.14
N TRP A 59 -13.62 -5.57 11.93
CA TRP A 59 -13.16 -6.12 10.66
C TRP A 59 -13.85 -7.45 10.34
N GLN A 60 -13.96 -8.36 11.31
CA GLN A 60 -14.64 -9.63 11.11
C GLN A 60 -16.14 -9.46 10.85
N ARG A 61 -16.81 -8.52 11.54
CA ARG A 61 -18.24 -8.21 11.33
C ARG A 61 -18.52 -7.68 9.91
N ASN A 62 -17.61 -6.88 9.37
CA ASN A 62 -17.77 -6.20 8.08
C ASN A 62 -17.14 -6.96 6.89
N THR A 63 -16.62 -8.18 7.10
CA THR A 63 -16.02 -8.99 6.03
C THR A 63 -17.07 -9.81 5.26
N VAL A 64 -17.08 -9.69 3.93
CA VAL A 64 -17.93 -10.47 3.04
C VAL A 64 -17.13 -11.58 2.36
N TYR A 65 -17.60 -12.82 2.47
CA TYR A 65 -16.94 -13.99 1.90
C TYR A 65 -17.53 -14.36 0.53
N ARG A 66 -16.68 -14.53 -0.49
CA ARG A 66 -17.07 -15.09 -1.80
C ARG A 66 -16.62 -16.54 -1.89
N HIS A 67 -17.53 -17.44 -2.21
CA HIS A 67 -17.30 -18.90 -2.25
C HIS A 67 -16.85 -19.54 -0.92
N TYR A 68 -16.87 -18.78 0.18
CA TYR A 68 -16.59 -19.21 1.53
C TYR A 68 -17.74 -18.83 2.45
N THR A 69 -17.83 -19.50 3.59
CA THR A 69 -18.72 -19.12 4.69
C THR A 69 -17.90 -18.94 5.95
N ARG A 70 -18.41 -18.16 6.91
CA ARG A 70 -17.72 -17.85 8.18
C ARG A 70 -17.27 -19.09 8.95
N ASN A 71 -17.98 -20.21 8.79
CA ASN A 71 -17.72 -21.47 9.51
C ASN A 71 -16.71 -22.38 8.80
N ARG A 72 -16.15 -21.97 7.65
CA ARG A 72 -15.11 -22.76 6.97
C ARG A 72 -13.81 -22.71 7.76
N LYS A 73 -13.11 -23.84 7.81
CA LYS A 73 -11.85 -23.98 8.56
C LYS A 73 -10.82 -22.90 8.18
N GLN A 74 -10.71 -22.55 6.90
CA GLN A 74 -9.80 -21.53 6.41
C GLN A 74 -10.13 -20.13 6.96
N ILE A 75 -11.41 -19.80 7.07
CA ILE A 75 -11.85 -18.50 7.61
C ILE A 75 -11.63 -18.44 9.12
N ILE A 76 -11.91 -19.55 9.82
CA ILE A 76 -11.63 -19.64 11.25
C ILE A 76 -10.13 -19.48 11.51
N TRP A 77 -9.28 -20.18 10.74
CA TRP A 77 -7.83 -20.04 10.87
C TRP A 77 -7.35 -18.64 10.59
N PHE A 78 -7.84 -17.99 9.53
CA PHE A 78 -7.47 -16.61 9.19
C PHE A 78 -7.69 -15.63 10.35
N TRP A 79 -8.78 -15.77 11.12
CA TRP A 79 -9.08 -14.89 12.26
C TRP A 79 -8.52 -15.37 13.61
N GLN A 80 -7.91 -16.55 13.66
CA GLN A 80 -7.26 -17.09 14.86
C GLN A 80 -5.76 -16.77 14.94
N VAL A 81 -5.17 -16.27 13.84
CA VAL A 81 -3.77 -15.83 13.80
C VAL A 81 -3.57 -14.57 14.62
#